data_AF-A0A839VPE1-F1
#
_entry.id   AF-A0A839VPE1-F1
#
_cell.length_a   1.000
_cell.length_b   1.000
_cell.length_c   1.000
_cell.angle_alpha   90.00
_cell.angle_beta   90.00
_cell.angle_gamma   90.00
#
_symmetry.space_group_name_H-M   'P 1'
#
loop_
_entity.id
_entity.type
_entity.pdbx_description
1 polymer ?
#
loop_
_entity_poly.entity_id
_entity_poly.type
_entity_poly.pdbx_seq_one_letter_code
_entity_poly.pdbx_strand_id
1 'polypeptide(L)'
;MAAFHEKELPADAPASAKALNWIDARFPLTSTLKAHITEYYAPKNFNFWYAFGSLALLVLVIQIVTGIFLVMHYKPDATLAFASVEYIMRDVPWGWLVRYMHSTGASAFFIVVYLHMVRGLLYGSYRKPRELVWLFGVAIFLCLMGEAFMGYLLPWGQMSYWGAQVIVNLFGAIPFIGPDLSLWIRGDYVVSDATLNRFFSFHVIAIPLILIGLVVAHIVALHEVGSNNPDGIEIKEKTDANGIPLDGIPFHPYYTVHDIMAVSVFLLVFSAVVFFAPEMGGYFLEYNNFIPADSLKTPPHIAPVWYFTPFYSILRATTSAFMSYLIAAVAAYVALLLVKSRRSGVFKIAAVIIGLAIIVGMLKFDAKFWGVVLMGLSVVILGGLPWLDHSQVKSIRYRPSWHKYIYILFGISFLVLGYLGVKPPGVWGSLRVGEQILLTDIAQTVSQICAFIYLGFFLLMPWWSGAGKFKPVPDRVTYHPH
;
A
#
# COMPACT_ATOMS: atom_id res chain seq x y z
N MET A 1 40.38 -4.41 -10.05
CA MET A 1 39.99 -3.00 -10.29
C MET A 1 40.55 -2.61 -11.65
N ALA A 2 39.75 -1.97 -12.51
CA ALA A 2 40.31 -1.34 -13.71
C ALA A 2 41.28 -0.22 -13.29
N ALA A 3 42.34 0.02 -14.06
CA ALA A 3 43.23 1.14 -13.82
C ALA A 3 42.47 2.47 -13.97
N PHE A 4 42.79 3.45 -13.13
CA PHE A 4 42.24 4.80 -13.27
C PHE A 4 42.57 5.35 -14.66
N HIS A 5 41.55 5.81 -15.39
CA HIS A 5 41.69 6.33 -16.74
C HIS A 5 40.80 7.55 -16.92
N GLU A 6 41.41 8.73 -16.83
CA GLU A 6 40.76 10.00 -17.15
C GLU A 6 40.96 10.30 -18.63
N LYS A 7 39.87 10.50 -19.38
CA LYS A 7 39.96 10.75 -20.82
C LYS A 7 40.60 12.11 -21.05
N GLU A 8 41.65 12.20 -21.85
CA GLU A 8 42.17 13.49 -22.25
C GLU A 8 41.19 14.19 -23.20
N LEU A 9 40.77 15.40 -22.83
CA LEU A 9 39.92 16.24 -23.66
C LEU A 9 40.75 17.35 -24.31
N PRO A 10 40.35 17.86 -25.49
CA PRO A 10 41.00 19.00 -26.12
C PRO A 10 41.17 20.21 -25.18
N ALA A 11 42.24 20.97 -25.36
CA ALA A 11 42.55 22.12 -24.51
C ALA A 11 41.46 23.21 -24.55
N ASP A 12 40.74 23.32 -25.66
CA ASP A 12 39.61 24.23 -25.90
C ASP A 12 38.25 23.64 -25.49
N ALA A 13 38.19 22.42 -24.96
CA ALA A 13 36.94 21.81 -24.53
C ALA A 13 36.24 22.69 -23.47
N PRO A 14 34.90 22.83 -23.54
CA PRO A 14 34.14 23.61 -22.58
C PRO A 14 34.42 23.18 -21.14
N ALA A 15 34.41 24.12 -20.20
CA ALA A 15 34.63 23.84 -18.78
C ALA A 15 33.67 22.77 -18.24
N SER A 16 32.42 22.76 -18.73
CA SER A 16 31.41 21.74 -18.38
C SER A 16 31.80 20.33 -18.83
N ALA A 17 32.39 20.18 -20.03
CA ALA A 17 32.83 18.89 -20.54
C ALA A 17 34.04 18.35 -19.76
N LYS A 18 34.99 19.24 -19.42
CA LYS A 18 36.15 18.91 -18.56
C LYS A 18 35.71 18.49 -17.17
N ALA A 19 34.76 19.22 -16.57
CA ALA A 19 34.19 18.88 -15.27
C ALA A 19 33.48 17.52 -15.28
N LEU A 20 32.65 17.26 -16.30
CA LEU A 20 31.95 15.97 -16.42
C LEU A 20 32.93 14.80 -16.57
N ASN A 21 33.96 14.95 -17.39
CA ASN A 21 35.00 13.93 -17.55
C ASN A 21 35.77 13.66 -16.25
N TRP A 22 36.10 14.71 -15.50
CA TRP A 22 36.75 14.58 -14.20
C TRP A 22 35.88 13.77 -13.21
N ILE A 23 34.56 13.99 -13.23
CA ILE A 23 33.59 13.22 -12.44
C ILE A 23 33.55 11.77 -12.93
N ASP A 24 33.32 11.54 -14.22
CA ASP A 24 33.16 10.20 -14.80
C ASP A 24 34.39 9.30 -14.60
N ALA A 25 35.59 9.89 -14.54
CA ALA A 25 36.82 9.17 -14.23
C ALA A 25 36.87 8.61 -12.78
N ARG A 26 36.02 9.11 -11.87
CA ARG A 26 36.02 8.80 -10.42
C ARG A 26 34.70 8.24 -9.92
N PHE A 27 33.60 8.59 -10.58
CA PHE A 27 32.24 8.22 -10.23
C PHE A 27 31.42 8.05 -11.53
N PRO A 28 30.74 6.91 -11.75
CA PRO A 28 30.13 6.55 -13.04
C PRO A 28 28.84 7.32 -13.39
N LEU A 29 28.82 8.65 -13.23
CA LEU A 29 27.64 9.52 -13.35
C LEU A 29 26.93 9.32 -14.69
N THR A 30 27.65 9.50 -15.80
CA THR A 30 27.05 9.44 -17.14
C THR A 30 26.54 8.05 -17.47
N SER A 31 27.29 6.99 -17.14
CA SER A 31 26.85 5.61 -17.37
C SER A 31 25.63 5.24 -16.52
N THR A 32 25.57 5.70 -15.27
CA THR A 32 24.39 5.50 -14.42
C THR A 32 23.18 6.25 -14.96
N LEU A 33 23.35 7.50 -15.40
CA LEU A 33 22.27 8.28 -16.02
C LEU A 33 21.76 7.60 -17.30
N LYS A 34 22.66 7.10 -18.14
CA LYS A 34 22.30 6.34 -19.35
C LYS A 34 21.52 5.07 -19.00
N ALA A 35 22.06 4.24 -18.13
CA ALA A 35 21.46 2.96 -17.76
C ALA A 35 20.08 3.09 -17.11
N HIS A 36 19.81 4.18 -16.38
CA HIS A 36 18.56 4.35 -15.65
C HIS A 36 17.56 5.31 -16.31
N ILE A 37 17.98 6.22 -17.19
CA ILE A 37 17.10 7.27 -17.72
C ILE A 37 17.16 7.34 -19.25
N THR A 38 18.31 7.66 -19.84
CA THR A 38 18.34 8.02 -21.28
C THR A 38 18.44 6.82 -22.21
N GLU A 39 19.00 5.70 -21.75
CA GLU A 39 19.16 4.46 -22.50
C GLU A 39 18.44 3.29 -21.81
N TYR A 40 17.54 3.58 -20.86
CA TYR A 40 16.61 2.59 -20.31
C TYR A 40 15.42 2.42 -21.27
N TYR A 41 15.33 1.25 -21.90
CA TYR A 41 14.24 0.95 -22.86
C TYR A 41 12.99 0.41 -22.14
N ALA A 42 11.88 1.14 -22.27
CA ALA A 42 10.58 0.77 -21.72
C ALA A 42 9.60 0.35 -22.85
N PRO A 43 8.63 -0.55 -22.57
CA PRO A 43 7.64 -0.98 -23.56
C PRO A 43 6.84 0.18 -24.13
N LYS A 44 6.82 0.34 -25.46
CA LYS A 44 6.17 1.46 -26.17
C LYS A 44 4.64 1.59 -25.97
N ASN A 45 3.98 0.58 -25.42
CA ASN A 45 2.52 0.53 -25.24
C ASN A 45 2.05 0.80 -23.80
N PHE A 46 2.83 1.49 -22.97
CA PHE A 46 2.33 1.98 -21.68
C PHE A 46 1.06 2.80 -21.86
N ASN A 47 0.14 2.64 -20.93
CA ASN A 47 -1.04 3.48 -20.80
C ASN A 47 -0.99 4.26 -19.47
N PHE A 48 -2.02 5.05 -19.20
CA PHE A 48 -2.04 5.96 -18.04
C PHE A 48 -1.73 5.29 -16.70
N TRP A 49 -2.01 3.99 -16.52
CA TRP A 49 -1.76 3.27 -15.28
C TRP A 49 -0.27 3.20 -14.89
N TYR A 50 0.64 3.46 -15.84
CA TYR A 50 2.08 3.44 -15.59
C TYR A 50 2.60 4.72 -14.91
N ALA A 51 1.83 5.81 -14.94
CA ALA A 51 2.18 7.07 -14.27
C ALA A 51 2.13 6.99 -12.74
N PHE A 52 1.37 6.05 -12.15
CA PHE A 52 1.26 5.97 -10.68
C PHE A 52 2.57 5.61 -9.97
N GLY A 53 3.56 5.06 -10.68
CA GLY A 53 4.90 4.86 -10.12
C GLY A 53 5.66 6.17 -9.93
N SER A 54 5.70 7.02 -10.96
CA SER A 54 6.34 8.34 -10.91
C SER A 54 5.60 9.29 -9.96
N LEU A 55 4.26 9.24 -9.94
CA LEU A 55 3.46 9.99 -8.97
C LEU A 55 3.74 9.56 -7.52
N ALA A 56 3.96 8.27 -7.24
CA ALA A 56 4.30 7.81 -5.89
C ALA A 56 5.64 8.39 -5.42
N LEU A 57 6.62 8.48 -6.32
CA LEU A 57 7.91 9.11 -6.03
C LEU A 57 7.76 10.63 -5.79
N LEU A 58 6.95 11.31 -6.60
CA LEU A 58 6.64 12.74 -6.39
C LEU A 58 6.01 12.98 -5.01
N VAL A 59 4.99 12.20 -4.65
CA VAL A 59 4.31 12.36 -3.35
C VAL A 59 5.26 12.03 -2.20
N LEU A 60 6.13 11.03 -2.34
CA LEU A 60 7.19 10.75 -1.36
C LEU A 60 8.08 11.98 -1.13
N VAL A 61 8.53 12.64 -2.20
CA VAL A 61 9.34 13.87 -2.10
C VAL A 61 8.55 14.98 -1.41
N ILE A 62 7.28 15.17 -1.76
CA ILE A 62 6.40 16.14 -1.09
C ILE A 62 6.33 15.85 0.41
N GLN A 63 6.12 14.58 0.81
CA GLN A 63 6.03 14.19 2.23
C GLN A 63 7.33 14.44 2.99
N ILE A 64 8.49 14.08 2.43
CA ILE A 64 9.79 14.30 3.06
C ILE A 64 10.06 15.80 3.23
N VAL A 65 9.90 16.58 2.16
CA VAL A 65 10.21 18.02 2.18
C VAL A 65 9.28 18.74 3.15
N THR A 66 7.96 18.49 3.08
CA THR A 66 7.00 19.11 4.00
C THR A 66 7.20 18.64 5.44
N GLY A 67 7.53 17.37 5.66
CA GLY A 67 7.84 16.84 7.00
C GLY A 67 9.06 17.52 7.63
N ILE A 68 10.12 17.76 6.85
CA ILE A 68 11.31 18.50 7.29
C ILE A 68 10.94 19.92 7.72
N PHE A 69 10.10 20.63 6.96
CA PHE A 69 9.66 21.98 7.34
C PHE A 69 8.76 21.98 8.59
N LEU A 70 7.89 20.98 8.74
CA LEU A 70 7.02 20.85 9.92
C LEU A 70 7.82 20.58 11.18
N VAL A 71 8.83 19.68 11.13
CA VAL A 71 9.62 19.33 12.32
C VAL A 71 10.47 20.49 12.84
N MET A 72 10.78 21.49 12.02
CA MET A 72 11.45 22.73 12.47
C MET A 72 10.61 23.54 13.47
N HIS A 73 9.29 23.34 13.50
CA HIS A 73 8.35 24.10 14.32
C HIS A 73 7.53 23.23 15.30
N TYR A 74 7.44 21.92 15.06
CA TYR A 74 6.70 20.98 15.90
C TYR A 74 7.42 20.70 17.24
N LYS A 75 6.64 20.45 18.31
CA LYS A 75 7.14 20.07 19.63
C LYS A 75 6.62 18.67 20.03
N PRO A 76 7.47 17.63 20.09
CA PRO A 76 7.08 16.27 20.48
C PRO A 76 6.93 16.12 22.01
N ASP A 77 6.02 16.89 22.58
CA ASP A 77 5.69 16.93 24.01
C ASP A 77 4.16 16.91 24.14
N ALA A 78 3.60 16.01 24.95
CA ALA A 78 2.15 15.81 25.04
C ALA A 78 1.37 17.06 25.49
N THR A 79 2.02 18.00 26.18
CA THR A 79 1.41 19.28 26.60
C THR A 79 1.48 20.34 25.51
N LEU A 80 2.45 20.25 24.59
CA LEU A 80 2.73 21.26 23.57
C LEU A 80 2.39 20.82 22.14
N ALA A 81 2.25 19.52 21.86
CA ALA A 81 2.15 18.97 20.52
C ALA A 81 0.99 19.59 19.72
N PHE A 82 -0.21 19.54 20.29
CA PHE A 82 -1.40 20.13 19.67
C PHE A 82 -1.23 21.65 19.45
N ALA A 83 -0.77 22.38 20.46
CA ALA A 83 -0.55 23.82 20.38
C ALA A 83 0.53 24.20 19.35
N SER A 84 1.58 23.38 19.20
CA SER A 84 2.64 23.60 18.21
C SER A 84 2.13 23.40 16.77
N VAL A 85 1.16 22.50 16.56
CA VAL A 85 0.49 22.35 15.27
C VAL A 85 -0.41 23.55 14.97
N GLU A 86 -1.13 24.08 15.95
CA GLU A 86 -1.89 25.32 15.78
C GLU A 86 -0.99 26.54 15.52
N TYR A 87 0.18 26.61 16.17
CA TYR A 87 1.21 27.62 15.89
C TYR A 87 1.70 27.54 14.43
N ILE A 88 1.97 26.33 13.92
CA ILE A 88 2.30 26.13 12.50
C ILE A 88 1.18 26.66 11.58
N MET A 89 -0.07 26.42 11.94
CA MET A 89 -1.22 26.85 11.14
C MET A 89 -1.43 28.36 11.11
N ARG A 90 -1.14 29.05 12.22
CA ARG A 90 -1.58 30.42 12.45
C ARG A 90 -0.45 31.44 12.34
N ASP A 91 0.75 31.07 12.79
CA ASP A 91 1.81 32.04 13.07
C ASP A 91 3.04 31.83 12.17
N VAL A 92 3.30 30.60 11.71
CA VAL A 92 4.38 30.32 10.77
C VAL A 92 3.98 30.80 9.37
N PRO A 93 4.77 31.68 8.70
CA PRO A 93 4.49 32.07 7.33
C PRO A 93 4.38 30.85 6.41
N TRP A 94 3.23 30.71 5.72
CA TRP A 94 2.90 29.55 4.88
C TRP A 94 2.82 28.20 5.60
N GLY A 95 2.87 28.16 6.93
CA GLY A 95 2.82 26.90 7.69
C GLY A 95 1.52 26.13 7.49
N TRP A 96 0.39 26.82 7.32
CA TRP A 96 -0.88 26.19 6.96
C TRP A 96 -0.81 25.40 5.64
N LEU A 97 -0.12 25.95 4.63
CA LEU A 97 0.02 25.32 3.33
C LEU A 97 0.90 24.08 3.45
N VAL A 98 2.03 24.19 4.14
CA VAL A 98 2.93 23.05 4.38
C VAL A 98 2.22 21.94 5.16
N ARG A 99 1.45 22.28 6.21
CA ARG A 99 0.68 21.29 6.98
C ARG A 99 -0.35 20.60 6.10
N TYR A 100 -1.13 21.33 5.31
CA TYR A 100 -2.11 20.72 4.43
C TYR A 100 -1.47 19.92 3.31
N MET A 101 -0.35 20.36 2.72
CA MET A 101 0.41 19.55 1.76
C MET A 101 0.88 18.23 2.38
N HIS A 102 1.33 18.25 3.63
CA HIS A 102 1.73 17.03 4.35
C HIS A 102 0.53 16.12 4.62
N SER A 103 -0.52 16.63 5.28
CA SER A 103 -1.68 15.82 5.69
C SER A 103 -2.51 15.31 4.51
N THR A 104 -2.88 16.18 3.56
CA THR A 104 -3.61 15.77 2.35
C THR A 104 -2.73 14.96 1.41
N GLY A 105 -1.41 15.23 1.42
CA GLY A 105 -0.44 14.46 0.67
C GLY A 105 -0.36 13.01 1.14
N ALA A 106 -0.55 12.74 2.44
CA ALA A 106 -0.66 11.35 2.93
C ALA A 106 -1.87 10.64 2.30
N SER A 107 -3.03 11.29 2.23
CA SER A 107 -4.21 10.73 1.52
C SER A 107 -3.93 10.54 0.02
N ALA A 108 -3.32 11.52 -0.65
CA ALA A 108 -2.92 11.40 -2.04
C ALA A 108 -1.95 10.23 -2.26
N PHE A 109 -1.03 9.99 -1.31
CA PHE A 109 -0.07 8.90 -1.37
C PHE A 109 -0.78 7.54 -1.40
N PHE A 110 -1.74 7.31 -0.50
CA PHE A 110 -2.51 6.06 -0.50
C PHE A 110 -3.40 5.90 -1.73
N ILE A 111 -4.00 6.98 -2.25
CA ILE A 111 -4.74 6.92 -3.53
C ILE A 111 -3.81 6.44 -4.65
N VAL A 112 -2.65 7.08 -4.79
CA VAL A 112 -1.66 6.75 -5.82
C VAL A 112 -1.15 5.32 -5.67
N VAL A 113 -0.81 4.89 -4.45
CA VAL A 113 -0.31 3.53 -4.18
C VAL A 113 -1.39 2.48 -4.42
N TYR A 114 -2.65 2.71 -4.02
CA TYR A 114 -3.73 1.79 -4.33
C TYR A 114 -3.95 1.65 -5.83
N LEU A 115 -3.92 2.75 -6.59
CA LEU A 115 -4.02 2.71 -8.06
C LEU A 115 -2.80 2.02 -8.70
N HIS A 116 -1.60 2.22 -8.14
CA HIS A 116 -0.39 1.52 -8.55
C HIS A 116 -0.48 0.01 -8.33
N MET A 117 -1.02 -0.42 -7.19
CA MET A 117 -1.23 -1.84 -6.86
C MET A 117 -2.33 -2.46 -7.73
N VAL A 118 -3.42 -1.73 -8.01
CA VAL A 118 -4.46 -2.15 -8.96
C VAL A 118 -3.86 -2.37 -10.35
N ARG A 119 -2.98 -1.48 -10.83
CA ARG A 119 -2.22 -1.73 -12.06
C ARG A 119 -1.43 -3.04 -12.01
N GLY A 120 -0.76 -3.29 -10.87
CA GLY A 120 -0.05 -4.54 -10.62
C GLY A 120 -0.95 -5.77 -10.76
N LEU A 121 -2.15 -5.70 -10.18
CA LEU A 121 -3.20 -6.71 -10.24
C LEU A 121 -3.74 -6.93 -11.66
N LEU A 122 -4.02 -5.86 -12.41
CA LEU A 122 -4.59 -5.92 -13.75
C LEU A 122 -3.63 -6.53 -14.78
N TYR A 123 -2.35 -6.18 -14.72
CA TYR A 123 -1.37 -6.63 -15.72
C TYR A 123 -0.52 -7.82 -15.26
N GLY A 124 -0.74 -8.34 -14.05
CA GLY A 124 0.05 -9.44 -13.50
C GLY A 124 1.51 -9.04 -13.30
N SER A 125 1.76 -7.79 -12.89
CA SER A 125 3.13 -7.25 -12.77
C SER A 125 3.92 -7.82 -11.58
N TYR A 126 3.27 -8.62 -10.74
CA TYR A 126 3.88 -9.39 -9.65
C TYR A 126 4.36 -10.78 -10.08
N ARG A 127 3.99 -11.23 -11.28
CA ARG A 127 4.33 -12.57 -11.76
C ARG A 127 5.78 -12.62 -12.26
N LYS A 128 6.34 -13.83 -12.35
CA LYS A 128 7.69 -14.08 -12.85
C LYS A 128 8.03 -13.25 -14.10
N PRO A 129 9.18 -12.56 -14.16
CA PRO A 129 10.29 -12.55 -13.18
C PRO A 129 10.25 -11.41 -12.13
N ARG A 130 9.07 -10.83 -11.86
CA ARG A 130 8.92 -9.59 -11.05
C ARG A 130 8.55 -9.84 -9.58
N GLU A 131 8.79 -11.03 -9.06
CA GLU A 131 8.40 -11.39 -7.69
C GLU A 131 9.08 -10.48 -6.66
N LEU A 132 10.38 -10.19 -6.83
CA LEU A 132 11.13 -9.30 -5.94
C LEU A 132 10.63 -7.85 -6.00
N VAL A 133 10.28 -7.35 -7.19
CA VAL A 133 9.68 -6.03 -7.34
C VAL A 133 8.39 -5.94 -6.51
N TRP A 134 7.55 -6.97 -6.58
CA TRP A 134 6.32 -7.04 -5.81
C TRP A 134 6.56 -7.12 -4.30
N LEU A 135 7.50 -7.95 -3.85
CA LEU A 135 7.83 -8.07 -2.42
C LEU A 135 8.37 -6.75 -1.85
N PHE A 136 9.26 -6.06 -2.57
CA PHE A 136 9.69 -4.72 -2.15
C PHE A 136 8.52 -3.74 -2.14
N GLY A 137 7.60 -3.81 -3.12
CA GLY A 137 6.39 -3.00 -3.12
C GLY A 137 5.49 -3.23 -1.90
N VAL A 138 5.31 -4.49 -1.48
CA VAL A 138 4.56 -4.84 -0.27
C VAL A 138 5.28 -4.36 0.99
N ALA A 139 6.61 -4.48 1.06
CA ALA A 139 7.39 -3.93 2.16
C ALA A 139 7.27 -2.40 2.25
N ILE A 140 7.34 -1.69 1.12
CA ILE A 140 7.09 -0.24 1.04
C ILE A 140 5.68 0.09 1.53
N PHE A 141 4.67 -0.66 1.11
CA PHE A 141 3.30 -0.45 1.55
C PHE A 141 3.16 -0.61 3.07
N LEU A 142 3.77 -1.64 3.67
CA LEU A 142 3.78 -1.83 5.12
C LEU A 142 4.50 -0.68 5.85
N CYS A 143 5.65 -0.23 5.35
CA CYS A 143 6.35 0.93 5.89
C CYS A 143 5.49 2.20 5.78
N LEU A 144 4.82 2.42 4.64
CA LEU A 144 3.93 3.56 4.43
C LEU A 144 2.72 3.54 5.38
N MET A 145 2.15 2.37 5.66
CA MET A 145 1.11 2.20 6.67
C MET A 145 1.62 2.56 8.06
N GLY A 146 2.82 2.10 8.43
CA GLY A 146 3.46 2.47 9.70
C GLY A 146 3.71 3.98 9.78
N GLU A 147 4.27 4.56 8.73
CA GLU A 147 4.58 5.98 8.62
C GLU A 147 3.36 6.86 8.81
N ALA A 148 2.28 6.56 8.07
CA ALA A 148 1.05 7.33 8.17
C ALA A 148 0.36 7.19 9.53
N PHE A 149 0.44 6.02 10.17
CA PHE A 149 -0.08 5.85 11.53
C PHE A 149 0.69 6.68 12.56
N MET A 150 2.03 6.66 12.52
CA MET A 150 2.84 7.40 13.48
C MET A 150 2.76 8.91 13.23
N GLY A 151 2.71 9.35 11.98
CA GLY A 151 2.47 10.76 11.63
C GLY A 151 1.09 11.24 12.09
N TYR A 152 0.05 10.41 11.95
CA TYR A 152 -1.31 10.74 12.40
C TYR A 152 -1.42 10.89 13.93
N LEU A 153 -0.50 10.31 14.69
CA LEU A 153 -0.45 10.45 16.15
C LEU A 153 0.07 11.83 16.58
N LEU A 154 0.96 12.45 15.80
CA LEU A 154 1.71 13.65 16.20
C LEU A 154 0.86 14.90 16.48
N PRO A 155 -0.25 15.19 15.78
CA PRO A 155 -1.09 16.34 16.13
C PRO A 155 -1.67 16.28 17.54
N TRP A 156 -1.70 15.10 18.16
CA TRP A 156 -2.15 14.89 19.54
C TRP A 156 -3.58 15.42 19.80
N GLY A 157 -4.45 15.27 18.80
CA GLY A 157 -5.89 15.47 18.94
C GLY A 157 -6.61 14.22 19.43
N GLN A 158 -7.94 14.28 19.57
CA GLN A 158 -8.74 13.15 20.05
C GLN A 158 -8.57 11.89 19.20
N MET A 159 -8.60 12.01 17.87
CA MET A 159 -8.48 10.85 16.98
C MET A 159 -7.05 10.30 16.98
N SER A 160 -6.04 11.17 17.06
CA SER A 160 -4.64 10.80 17.24
C SER A 160 -4.44 9.94 18.48
N TYR A 161 -4.87 10.43 19.65
CA TYR A 161 -4.68 9.75 20.94
C TYR A 161 -5.46 8.43 21.01
N TRP A 162 -6.76 8.46 20.74
CA TRP A 162 -7.60 7.26 20.84
C TRP A 162 -7.32 6.25 19.74
N GLY A 163 -6.94 6.72 18.54
CA GLY A 163 -6.44 5.86 17.46
C GLY A 163 -5.17 5.11 17.88
N ALA A 164 -4.20 5.81 18.47
CA ALA A 164 -2.99 5.21 19.02
C ALA A 164 -3.32 4.18 20.11
N GLN A 165 -4.21 4.53 21.05
CA GLN A 165 -4.65 3.64 22.12
C GLN A 165 -5.26 2.35 21.55
N VAL A 166 -6.13 2.45 20.54
CA VAL A 166 -6.74 1.28 19.89
C VAL A 166 -5.69 0.41 19.20
N ILE A 167 -4.83 0.99 18.37
CA ILE A 167 -3.82 0.23 17.62
C ILE A 167 -2.81 -0.45 18.55
N VAL A 168 -2.29 0.24 19.57
CA VAL A 168 -1.33 -0.37 20.50
C VAL A 168 -2.00 -1.46 21.34
N ASN A 169 -3.29 -1.32 21.65
CA ASN A 169 -4.08 -2.37 22.32
C ASN A 169 -4.33 -3.61 21.45
N LEU A 170 -4.19 -3.52 20.11
CA LEU A 170 -4.30 -4.69 19.24
C LEU A 170 -3.18 -5.69 19.51
N PHE A 171 -1.95 -5.22 19.78
CA PHE A 171 -0.82 -6.08 20.16
C PHE A 171 -1.05 -6.80 21.49
N GLY A 172 -1.85 -6.19 22.38
CA GLY A 172 -2.30 -6.81 23.62
C GLY A 172 -3.14 -8.08 23.45
N ALA A 173 -3.72 -8.30 22.26
CA ALA A 173 -4.49 -9.49 21.96
C ALA A 173 -3.63 -10.72 21.65
N ILE A 174 -2.31 -10.56 21.46
CA ILE A 174 -1.41 -11.68 21.18
C ILE A 174 -1.27 -12.55 22.44
N PRO A 175 -1.59 -13.85 22.38
CA PRO A 175 -1.45 -14.73 23.54
C PRO A 175 -0.02 -14.73 24.10
N PHE A 176 0.08 -14.87 25.42
CA PHE A 176 1.33 -14.98 26.19
C PHE A 176 2.17 -13.70 26.28
N ILE A 177 2.46 -13.04 25.17
CA ILE A 177 3.37 -11.86 25.13
C ILE A 177 2.66 -10.53 24.94
N GLY A 178 1.35 -10.53 24.67
CA GLY A 178 0.61 -9.34 24.26
C GLY A 178 0.65 -8.18 25.27
N PRO A 179 0.38 -8.40 26.56
CA PRO A 179 0.44 -7.33 27.57
C PRO A 179 1.82 -6.66 27.62
N ASP A 180 2.89 -7.45 27.71
CA ASP A 180 4.27 -6.94 27.77
C ASP A 180 4.67 -6.22 26.48
N LEU A 181 4.28 -6.76 25.32
CA LEU A 181 4.53 -6.13 24.03
C LEU A 181 3.80 -4.78 23.91
N SER A 182 2.54 -4.71 24.34
CA SER A 182 1.75 -3.48 24.28
C SER A 182 2.30 -2.40 25.23
N LEU A 183 2.75 -2.79 26.43
CA LEU A 183 3.45 -1.94 27.38
C LEU A 183 4.78 -1.44 26.79
N TRP A 184 5.57 -2.36 26.21
CA TRP A 184 6.83 -2.02 25.57
C TRP A 184 6.66 -1.12 24.36
N ILE A 185 5.61 -1.25 23.56
CA ILE A 185 5.38 -0.38 22.39
C ILE A 185 5.02 1.05 22.83
N ARG A 186 4.13 1.23 23.82
CA ARG A 186 3.71 2.56 24.26
C ARG A 186 4.72 3.23 25.21
N GLY A 187 5.48 2.44 25.97
CA GLY A 187 6.54 2.93 26.87
C GLY A 187 6.07 3.37 28.25
N ASP A 188 4.79 3.16 28.59
CA ASP A 188 4.16 3.52 29.85
C ASP A 188 2.87 2.70 30.04
N TYR A 189 2.16 2.78 31.16
CA TYR A 189 0.93 1.99 31.39
C TYR A 189 -0.24 2.44 30.51
N VAL A 190 -0.21 3.67 30.02
CA VAL A 190 -1.19 4.25 29.11
C VAL A 190 -0.48 4.92 27.92
N VAL A 191 -1.23 5.32 26.89
CA VAL A 191 -0.66 6.22 25.88
C VAL A 191 -0.35 7.56 26.55
N SER A 192 0.91 7.98 26.49
CA SER A 192 1.41 9.16 27.19
C SER A 192 2.49 9.87 26.37
N ASP A 193 3.15 10.86 26.99
CA ASP A 193 4.28 11.57 26.39
C ASP A 193 5.39 10.63 25.88
N ALA A 194 5.68 9.56 26.63
CA ALA A 194 6.64 8.53 26.22
C ALA A 194 6.25 7.86 24.89
N THR A 195 4.95 7.64 24.66
CA THR A 195 4.44 7.10 23.40
C THR A 195 4.65 8.10 22.27
N LEU A 196 4.26 9.36 22.47
CA LEU A 196 4.39 10.42 21.49
C LEU A 196 5.85 10.59 21.02
N ASN A 197 6.77 10.68 21.96
CA ASN A 197 8.18 10.95 21.66
C ASN A 197 8.83 9.82 20.84
N ARG A 198 8.53 8.56 21.18
CA ARG A 198 9.02 7.40 20.43
C ARG A 198 8.46 7.35 19.02
N PHE A 199 7.17 7.60 18.87
CA PHE A 199 6.51 7.58 17.57
C PHE A 199 6.97 8.73 16.69
N PHE A 200 7.26 9.90 17.27
CA PHE A 200 7.95 10.99 16.58
C PHE A 200 9.31 10.56 16.04
N SER A 201 10.14 9.90 16.84
CA SER A 201 11.46 9.40 16.40
C SER A 201 11.34 8.39 15.24
N PHE A 202 10.40 7.45 15.33
CA PHE A 202 10.18 6.48 14.27
C PHE A 202 9.64 7.12 12.98
N HIS A 203 8.70 8.05 13.10
CA HIS A 203 8.11 8.77 11.96
C HIS A 203 9.12 9.67 11.25
N VAL A 204 9.94 10.43 11.99
CA VAL A 204 10.83 11.42 11.36
C VAL A 204 12.13 10.80 10.85
N ILE A 205 12.64 9.76 11.51
CA ILE A 205 13.98 9.22 11.24
C ILE A 205 13.90 7.79 10.71
N ALA A 206 13.45 6.85 11.53
CA ALA A 206 13.70 5.44 11.27
C ALA A 206 12.96 4.92 10.01
N ILE A 207 11.65 5.19 9.91
CA ILE A 207 10.83 4.65 8.83
C ILE A 207 11.09 5.35 7.49
N PRO A 208 11.25 6.69 7.41
CA PRO A 208 11.63 7.35 6.16
C PRO A 208 12.95 6.82 5.57
N LEU A 209 13.96 6.57 6.39
CA LEU A 209 15.23 6.00 5.93
C LEU A 209 15.06 4.59 5.36
N ILE A 210 14.28 3.75 6.03
CA ILE A 210 13.93 2.41 5.52
C ILE A 210 13.15 2.51 4.21
N LEU A 211 12.19 3.43 4.13
CA LEU A 211 11.34 3.62 2.97
C LEU A 211 12.14 4.09 1.74
N ILE A 212 13.07 5.03 1.91
CA ILE A 212 14.02 5.44 0.85
C ILE A 212 14.84 4.23 0.37
N GLY A 213 15.42 3.46 1.30
CA GLY A 213 16.20 2.26 0.97
C GLY A 213 15.39 1.22 0.19
N LEU A 214 14.14 0.98 0.61
CA LEU A 214 13.22 0.06 -0.08
C LEU A 214 12.80 0.57 -1.46
N VAL A 215 12.56 1.88 -1.62
CA VAL A 215 12.23 2.48 -2.93
C VAL A 215 13.41 2.33 -3.90
N VAL A 216 14.65 2.56 -3.44
CA VAL A 216 15.85 2.29 -4.24
C VAL A 216 15.92 0.82 -4.64
N ALA A 217 15.76 -0.10 -3.69
CA ALA A 217 15.75 -1.54 -3.97
C ALA A 217 14.64 -1.95 -4.97
N HIS A 218 13.46 -1.34 -4.84
CA HIS A 218 12.32 -1.56 -5.73
C HIS A 218 12.60 -1.11 -7.17
N ILE A 219 13.21 0.08 -7.35
CA ILE A 219 13.60 0.60 -8.67
C ILE A 219 14.72 -0.24 -9.28
N VAL A 220 15.74 -0.62 -8.49
CA VAL A 220 16.83 -1.48 -8.96
C VAL A 220 16.28 -2.83 -9.44
N ALA A 221 15.42 -3.48 -8.64
CA ALA A 221 14.79 -4.73 -9.03
C ALA A 221 13.95 -4.58 -10.31
N LEU A 222 13.24 -3.46 -10.48
CA LEU A 222 12.48 -3.16 -11.69
C LEU A 222 13.38 -2.97 -12.93
N HIS A 223 14.51 -2.30 -12.77
CA HIS A 223 15.42 -2.01 -13.89
C HIS A 223 16.12 -3.28 -14.38
N GLU A 224 16.46 -4.19 -13.46
CA GLU A 224 17.03 -5.50 -13.77
C GLU A 224 16.09 -6.31 -14.68
N VAL A 225 14.85 -6.52 -14.25
CA VAL A 225 13.90 -7.39 -14.99
C VAL A 225 13.09 -6.66 -16.06
N GLY A 226 13.08 -5.33 -16.04
CA GLY A 226 12.31 -4.49 -16.96
C GLY A 226 10.83 -4.33 -16.58
N SER A 227 10.25 -3.21 -17.00
CA SER A 227 8.83 -2.94 -16.79
C SER A 227 7.92 -3.91 -17.55
N ASN A 228 6.85 -4.35 -16.90
CA ASN A 228 5.75 -5.04 -17.56
C ASN A 228 4.98 -4.08 -18.49
N ASN A 229 4.08 -4.57 -19.33
CA ASN A 229 3.21 -3.73 -20.15
C ASN A 229 1.76 -4.25 -20.16
N PRO A 230 0.80 -3.48 -20.70
CA PRO A 230 -0.60 -3.88 -20.71
C PRO A 230 -0.89 -5.22 -21.40
N ASP A 231 0.00 -5.70 -22.26
CA ASP A 231 -0.12 -6.99 -22.92
C ASP A 231 0.58 -8.14 -22.17
N GLY A 232 1.47 -7.83 -21.22
CA GLY A 232 2.19 -8.85 -20.46
C GLY A 232 3.34 -9.52 -21.20
N ILE A 233 3.84 -8.89 -22.28
CA ILE A 233 4.90 -9.41 -23.15
C ILE A 233 6.29 -8.96 -22.66
N GLU A 234 7.28 -9.84 -22.63
CA GLU A 234 8.65 -9.47 -22.24
C GLU A 234 9.42 -8.89 -23.41
N ILE A 235 9.59 -7.56 -23.43
CA ILE A 235 10.26 -6.87 -24.56
C ILE A 235 11.76 -7.19 -24.64
N LYS A 236 12.40 -7.53 -23.51
CA LYS A 236 13.83 -7.85 -23.44
C LYS A 236 14.18 -9.19 -24.09
N GLU A 237 13.20 -10.05 -24.37
CA GLU A 237 13.42 -11.34 -25.03
C GLU A 237 13.58 -11.23 -26.55
N LYS A 238 13.12 -10.13 -27.16
CA LYS A 238 13.16 -9.89 -28.61
C LYS A 238 13.91 -8.60 -28.92
N THR A 239 15.20 -8.72 -29.16
CA THR A 239 16.10 -7.59 -29.46
C THR A 239 16.53 -7.56 -30.93
N ASP A 240 17.00 -6.40 -31.39
CA ASP A 240 17.70 -6.26 -32.66
C ASP A 240 19.17 -6.73 -32.57
N ALA A 241 19.92 -6.55 -33.66
CA ALA A 241 21.35 -6.90 -33.74
C ALA A 241 22.24 -6.14 -32.76
N ASN A 242 21.79 -4.99 -32.24
CA ASN A 242 22.53 -4.16 -31.28
C ASN A 242 22.10 -4.45 -29.82
N GLY A 243 21.22 -5.43 -29.59
CA GLY A 243 20.70 -5.76 -28.26
C GLY A 243 19.57 -4.84 -27.79
N ILE A 244 19.00 -4.01 -28.67
CA ILE A 244 17.92 -3.08 -28.33
C ILE A 244 16.56 -3.81 -28.45
N PRO A 245 15.68 -3.75 -27.44
CA PRO A 245 14.34 -4.35 -27.51
C PRO A 245 13.52 -3.79 -28.69
N LEU A 246 13.02 -4.66 -29.56
CA LEU A 246 12.26 -4.26 -30.75
C LEU A 246 10.93 -3.55 -30.42
N ASP A 247 10.41 -3.77 -29.22
CA ASP A 247 9.20 -3.16 -28.68
C ASP A 247 9.49 -2.13 -27.57
N GLY A 248 10.76 -1.80 -27.38
CA GLY A 248 11.20 -0.77 -26.44
C GLY A 248 11.39 0.57 -27.11
N ILE A 249 11.14 1.64 -26.36
CA ILE A 249 11.60 3.01 -26.67
C ILE A 249 12.40 3.54 -25.47
N PRO A 250 13.38 4.43 -25.68
CA PRO A 250 14.08 5.09 -24.59
C PRO A 250 13.11 5.78 -23.63
N PHE A 251 13.36 5.68 -22.32
CA PHE A 251 12.48 6.30 -21.33
C PHE A 251 12.51 7.83 -21.43
N HIS A 252 13.69 8.43 -21.61
CA HIS A 252 13.82 9.84 -21.97
C HIS A 252 14.02 10.00 -23.49
N PRO A 253 13.33 10.95 -24.16
CA PRO A 253 12.38 11.92 -23.61
C PRO A 253 10.95 11.41 -23.49
N TYR A 254 10.61 10.28 -24.12
CA TYR A 254 9.22 9.86 -24.33
C TYR A 254 8.42 9.76 -23.04
N TYR A 255 8.79 8.86 -22.13
CA TYR A 255 8.06 8.68 -20.88
C TYR A 255 8.29 9.81 -19.88
N THR A 256 9.44 10.48 -19.90
CA THR A 256 9.62 11.68 -19.07
C THR A 256 8.61 12.79 -19.41
N VAL A 257 8.29 13.00 -20.69
CA VAL A 257 7.28 13.99 -21.10
C VAL A 257 5.86 13.53 -20.73
N HIS A 258 5.55 12.24 -20.90
CA HIS A 258 4.26 11.69 -20.46
C HIS A 258 4.08 11.79 -18.94
N ASP A 259 5.12 11.52 -18.17
CA ASP A 259 5.11 11.65 -16.71
C ASP A 259 4.93 13.11 -16.30
N ILE A 260 5.55 14.08 -16.97
CA ILE A 260 5.32 15.52 -16.70
C ILE A 260 3.85 15.90 -16.90
N MET A 261 3.19 15.36 -17.92
CA MET A 261 1.75 15.57 -18.13
C MET A 261 0.93 15.00 -16.96
N ALA A 262 1.20 13.76 -16.55
CA ALA A 262 0.52 13.15 -15.40
C ALA A 262 0.78 13.92 -14.09
N VAL A 263 2.02 14.37 -13.86
CA VAL A 263 2.41 15.21 -12.73
C VAL A 263 1.67 16.54 -12.76
N SER A 264 1.53 17.18 -13.92
CA SER A 264 0.83 18.46 -14.05
C SER A 264 -0.65 18.33 -13.69
N VAL A 265 -1.31 17.29 -14.20
CA VAL A 265 -2.72 16.98 -13.85
C VAL A 265 -2.85 16.64 -12.37
N PHE A 266 -1.93 15.83 -11.83
CA PHE A 266 -1.91 15.49 -10.41
C PHE A 266 -1.77 16.74 -9.54
N LEU A 267 -0.80 17.61 -9.84
CA LEU A 267 -0.56 18.84 -9.07
C LEU A 267 -1.73 19.81 -9.17
N LEU A 268 -2.42 19.89 -10.31
CA LEU A 268 -3.63 20.69 -10.46
C LEU A 268 -4.72 20.21 -9.48
N VAL A 269 -5.02 18.90 -9.49
CA VAL A 269 -6.04 18.31 -8.61
C VAL A 269 -5.61 18.38 -7.14
N PHE A 270 -4.36 18.04 -6.85
CA PHE A 270 -3.80 18.08 -5.50
C PHE A 270 -3.85 19.50 -4.92
N SER A 271 -3.45 20.50 -5.70
CA SER A 271 -3.57 21.90 -5.30
C SER A 271 -5.04 22.29 -5.08
N ALA A 272 -5.95 21.90 -5.99
CA ALA A 272 -7.36 22.19 -5.80
C ALA A 272 -7.90 21.63 -4.47
N VAL A 273 -7.49 20.41 -4.08
CA VAL A 273 -7.85 19.83 -2.78
C VAL A 273 -7.21 20.62 -1.62
N VAL A 274 -5.91 20.89 -1.68
CA VAL A 274 -5.19 21.62 -0.62
C VAL A 274 -5.79 23.01 -0.37
N PHE A 275 -6.12 23.76 -1.43
CA PHE A 275 -6.59 25.13 -1.32
C PHE A 275 -8.10 25.25 -1.05
N PHE A 276 -8.92 24.35 -1.59
CA PHE A 276 -10.39 24.51 -1.55
C PHE A 276 -11.11 23.47 -0.69
N ALA A 277 -10.51 22.31 -0.41
CA ALA A 277 -11.16 21.23 0.34
C ALA A 277 -10.18 20.33 1.13
N PRO A 278 -9.27 20.88 1.96
CA PRO A 278 -8.21 20.08 2.59
C PRO A 278 -8.73 19.01 3.56
N GLU A 279 -9.93 19.18 4.10
CA GLU A 279 -10.56 18.22 5.01
C GLU A 279 -11.34 17.12 4.27
N MET A 280 -11.71 17.37 3.00
CA MET A 280 -12.57 16.51 2.19
C MET A 280 -13.83 16.05 2.93
N GLY A 281 -14.50 16.96 3.64
CA GLY A 281 -15.71 16.66 4.40
C GLY A 281 -15.48 15.75 5.61
N GLY A 282 -14.26 15.72 6.14
CA GLY A 282 -13.87 14.90 7.29
C GLY A 282 -13.19 13.57 6.91
N TYR A 283 -13.03 13.27 5.62
CA TYR A 283 -12.36 12.04 5.18
C TYR A 283 -10.83 12.14 5.25
N PHE A 284 -10.26 13.31 4.95
CA PHE A 284 -8.80 13.49 4.96
C PHE A 284 -8.31 14.01 6.32
N LEU A 285 -9.12 14.85 6.98
CA LEU A 285 -8.87 15.37 8.30
C LEU A 285 -10.18 15.33 9.10
N GLU A 286 -10.24 14.48 10.12
CA GLU A 286 -11.44 14.31 10.92
C GLU A 286 -11.65 15.50 11.87
N TYR A 287 -12.88 16.00 11.96
CA TYR A 287 -13.23 17.13 12.84
C TYR A 287 -12.81 16.93 14.30
N ASN A 288 -12.94 15.70 14.81
CA ASN A 288 -12.53 15.37 16.18
C ASN A 288 -11.02 15.55 16.40
N ASN A 289 -10.19 15.51 15.36
CA ASN A 289 -8.75 15.70 15.50
C ASN A 289 -8.33 17.18 15.58
N PHE A 290 -9.27 18.11 15.48
CA PHE A 290 -9.11 19.52 15.84
C PHE A 290 -9.50 19.80 17.30
N ILE A 291 -9.79 18.75 18.08
CA ILE A 291 -10.02 18.84 19.52
C ILE A 291 -8.77 18.24 20.21
N PRO A 292 -8.14 18.95 21.16
CA PRO A 292 -7.01 18.41 21.93
C PRO A 292 -7.35 17.05 22.56
N ALA A 293 -6.36 16.17 22.67
CA ALA A 293 -6.54 14.87 23.30
C ALA A 293 -7.00 15.01 24.77
N ASP A 294 -8.04 14.27 25.11
CA ASP A 294 -8.54 14.06 26.46
C ASP A 294 -8.53 12.55 26.75
N SER A 295 -7.63 12.14 27.64
CA SER A 295 -7.45 10.73 28.02
C SER A 295 -8.62 10.15 28.81
N LEU A 296 -9.53 11.01 29.31
CA LEU A 296 -10.70 10.63 30.10
C LEU A 296 -11.98 10.62 29.28
N LYS A 297 -11.96 11.13 28.04
CA LYS A 297 -13.16 11.25 27.19
C LYS A 297 -12.93 10.71 25.79
N THR A 298 -13.40 9.49 25.56
CA THR A 298 -13.47 8.88 24.24
C THR A 298 -14.54 9.57 23.36
N PRO A 299 -14.23 9.96 22.11
CA PRO A 299 -15.24 10.41 21.16
C PRO A 299 -16.34 9.35 20.91
N PRO A 300 -17.59 9.76 20.60
CA PRO A 300 -18.69 8.82 20.35
C PRO A 300 -18.44 7.85 19.20
N HIS A 301 -17.66 8.27 18.21
CA HIS A 301 -17.27 7.44 17.06
C HIS A 301 -15.77 7.60 16.82
N ILE A 302 -15.04 6.47 16.89
CA ILE A 302 -13.63 6.38 16.56
C ILE A 302 -13.49 5.42 15.37
N ALA A 303 -12.91 5.93 14.29
CA ALA A 303 -12.47 5.17 13.15
C ALA A 303 -11.03 5.58 12.81
N PRO A 304 -10.23 4.70 12.20
CA PRO A 304 -8.96 5.12 11.62
C PRO A 304 -9.21 5.94 10.35
N VAL A 305 -8.14 6.62 9.91
CA VAL A 305 -8.06 7.27 8.60
C VAL A 305 -8.52 6.37 7.46
N TRP A 306 -9.18 6.95 6.46
CA TRP A 306 -9.93 6.22 5.42
C TRP A 306 -9.11 5.17 4.66
N TYR A 307 -7.81 5.38 4.49
CA TYR A 307 -6.96 4.42 3.79
C TYR A 307 -6.64 3.17 4.61
N PHE A 308 -7.00 3.10 5.90
CA PHE A 308 -6.92 1.88 6.72
C PHE A 308 -8.27 1.21 6.95
N THR A 309 -9.38 1.88 6.63
CA THR A 309 -10.72 1.39 6.96
C THR A 309 -11.11 0.08 6.27
N PRO A 310 -10.62 -0.29 5.07
CA PRO A 310 -10.90 -1.62 4.51
C PRO A 310 -10.42 -2.75 5.43
N PHE A 311 -9.22 -2.60 6.00
CA PHE A 311 -8.63 -3.61 6.89
C PHE A 311 -9.24 -3.56 8.28
N TYR A 312 -9.50 -2.36 8.80
CA TYR A 312 -10.22 -2.17 10.07
C TYR A 312 -11.63 -2.79 10.03
N SER A 313 -12.33 -2.68 8.89
CA SER A 313 -13.63 -3.34 8.69
C SER A 313 -13.55 -4.86 8.84
N ILE A 314 -12.47 -5.49 8.38
CA ILE A 314 -12.24 -6.94 8.56
C ILE A 314 -12.00 -7.26 10.04
N LEU A 315 -11.25 -6.42 10.76
CA LEU A 315 -11.04 -6.57 12.20
C LEU A 315 -12.37 -6.57 12.96
N ARG A 316 -13.18 -5.52 12.80
CA ARG A 316 -14.46 -5.37 13.51
C ARG A 316 -15.54 -6.34 13.05
N ALA A 317 -15.47 -6.83 11.80
CA ALA A 317 -16.36 -7.87 11.30
C ALA A 317 -16.23 -9.19 12.10
N THR A 318 -15.06 -9.39 12.73
CA THR A 318 -14.70 -10.60 13.48
C THR A 318 -15.30 -10.62 14.88
N THR A 319 -16.57 -11.00 14.96
CA THR A 319 -17.30 -11.20 16.21
C THR A 319 -17.34 -12.68 16.60
N SER A 320 -17.70 -12.97 17.86
CA SER A 320 -17.84 -14.36 18.34
C SER A 320 -18.82 -15.19 17.49
N ALA A 321 -19.91 -14.58 17.00
CA ALA A 321 -20.83 -15.26 16.08
C ALA A 321 -20.16 -15.53 14.72
N PHE A 322 -19.40 -14.56 14.20
CA PHE A 322 -18.71 -14.70 12.91
C PHE A 322 -17.64 -15.80 12.91
N MET A 323 -17.00 -16.03 14.06
CA MET A 323 -15.98 -17.06 14.23
C MET A 323 -16.47 -18.46 13.82
N SER A 324 -17.74 -18.79 14.05
CA SER A 324 -18.30 -20.08 13.63
C SER A 324 -18.28 -20.25 12.10
N TYR A 325 -18.66 -19.20 11.36
CA TYR A 325 -18.59 -19.18 9.90
C TYR A 325 -17.14 -19.21 9.39
N LEU A 326 -16.22 -18.54 10.07
CA LEU A 326 -14.80 -18.58 9.71
C LEU A 326 -14.20 -19.98 9.95
N ILE A 327 -14.54 -20.66 11.04
CA ILE A 327 -14.14 -22.05 11.29
C ILE A 327 -14.66 -22.96 10.17
N ALA A 328 -15.94 -22.81 9.80
CA ALA A 328 -16.51 -23.55 8.68
C ALA A 328 -15.78 -23.25 7.36
N ALA A 329 -15.40 -21.99 7.11
CA ALA A 329 -14.65 -21.59 5.93
C ALA A 329 -13.23 -22.20 5.91
N VAL A 330 -12.53 -22.24 7.05
CA VAL A 330 -11.22 -22.91 7.16
C VAL A 330 -11.35 -24.40 6.88
N ALA A 331 -12.33 -25.07 7.49
CA ALA A 331 -12.59 -26.49 7.25
C ALA A 331 -12.92 -26.77 5.77
N ALA A 332 -13.78 -25.95 5.16
CA ALA A 332 -14.12 -26.04 3.74
C ALA A 332 -12.90 -25.80 2.84
N TYR A 333 -12.03 -24.85 3.18
CA TYR A 333 -10.81 -24.57 2.43
C TYR A 333 -9.79 -25.72 2.51
N VAL A 334 -9.64 -26.34 3.69
CA VAL A 334 -8.82 -27.55 3.86
C VAL A 334 -9.37 -28.69 3.02
N ALA A 335 -10.69 -28.93 3.08
CA ALA A 335 -11.34 -29.94 2.23
C ALA A 335 -11.11 -29.65 0.74
N LEU A 336 -11.21 -28.39 0.32
CA LEU A 336 -10.90 -27.97 -1.05
C LEU A 336 -9.45 -28.30 -1.44
N LEU A 337 -8.47 -28.02 -0.56
CA LEU A 337 -7.07 -28.38 -0.79
C LEU A 337 -6.89 -29.91 -0.94
N LEU A 338 -7.56 -30.71 -0.13
CA LEU A 338 -7.50 -32.17 -0.23
C LEU A 338 -8.03 -32.68 -1.58
N VAL A 339 -9.17 -32.15 -2.03
CA VAL A 339 -9.87 -32.61 -3.23
C VAL A 339 -9.26 -32.05 -4.51
N LYS A 340 -8.89 -30.76 -4.53
CA LYS A 340 -8.51 -30.06 -5.78
C LYS A 340 -7.01 -29.79 -5.92
N SER A 341 -6.21 -29.85 -4.85
CA SER A 341 -4.77 -29.61 -4.98
C SER A 341 -4.06 -30.77 -5.67
N ARG A 342 -3.18 -30.44 -6.63
CA ARG A 342 -2.27 -31.38 -7.30
C ARG A 342 -0.94 -31.58 -6.56
N ARG A 343 -0.78 -30.96 -5.37
CA ARG A 343 0.43 -31.08 -4.54
C ARG A 343 0.50 -32.47 -3.89
N SER A 344 1.69 -32.81 -3.38
CA SER A 344 2.01 -34.12 -2.79
C SER A 344 1.12 -34.50 -1.61
N GLY A 345 1.04 -35.80 -1.27
CA GLY A 345 0.34 -36.28 -0.09
C GLY A 345 0.83 -35.63 1.21
N VAL A 346 2.14 -35.40 1.32
CA VAL A 346 2.76 -34.70 2.47
C VAL A 346 2.21 -33.28 2.61
N PHE A 347 2.07 -32.53 1.51
CA PHE A 347 1.46 -31.19 1.54
C PHE A 347 0.01 -31.24 2.03
N LYS A 348 -0.77 -32.22 1.57
CA LYS A 348 -2.17 -32.40 1.98
C LYS A 348 -2.29 -32.72 3.47
N ILE A 349 -1.44 -33.60 3.99
CA ILE A 349 -1.38 -33.91 5.43
C ILE A 349 -1.00 -32.66 6.23
N ALA A 350 0.03 -31.92 5.79
CA ALA A 350 0.43 -30.67 6.44
C ALA A 350 -0.70 -29.63 6.44
N ALA A 351 -1.44 -29.49 5.33
CA ALA A 351 -2.58 -28.58 5.25
C ALA A 351 -3.70 -28.96 6.24
N VAL A 352 -3.96 -30.25 6.44
CA VAL A 352 -4.94 -30.72 7.45
C VAL A 352 -4.46 -30.41 8.86
N ILE A 353 -3.19 -30.70 9.17
CA ILE A 353 -2.62 -30.42 10.51
C ILE A 353 -2.69 -28.92 10.82
N ILE A 354 -2.27 -28.08 9.87
CA ILE A 354 -2.32 -26.61 10.02
C ILE A 354 -3.77 -26.14 10.15
N GLY A 355 -4.68 -26.64 9.31
CA GLY A 355 -6.09 -26.30 9.36
C GLY A 355 -6.74 -26.67 10.70
N LEU A 356 -6.47 -27.86 11.22
CA LEU A 356 -6.94 -28.28 12.54
C LEU A 356 -6.34 -27.43 13.66
N ALA A 357 -5.05 -27.10 13.60
CA ALA A 357 -4.41 -26.21 14.58
C ALA A 357 -5.04 -24.81 14.58
N ILE A 358 -5.34 -24.26 13.40
CA ILE A 358 -6.06 -22.98 13.25
C ILE A 358 -7.45 -23.10 13.88
N ILE A 359 -8.23 -24.13 13.55
CA ILE A 359 -9.58 -24.34 14.10
C ILE A 359 -9.55 -24.47 15.62
N VAL A 360 -8.61 -25.24 16.18
CA VAL A 360 -8.43 -25.34 17.64
C VAL A 360 -8.07 -23.98 18.24
N GLY A 361 -7.20 -23.21 17.60
CA GLY A 361 -6.91 -21.84 18.01
C GLY A 361 -8.14 -20.91 17.95
N MET A 362 -9.00 -21.08 16.94
CA MET A 362 -10.26 -20.33 16.78
C MET A 362 -11.31 -20.67 17.84
N LEU A 363 -11.27 -21.89 18.37
CA LEU A 363 -12.13 -22.33 19.47
C LEU A 363 -11.57 -21.93 20.85
N LYS A 364 -10.24 -21.77 20.96
CA LYS A 364 -9.55 -21.49 22.23
C LYS A 364 -9.38 -20.00 22.52
N PHE A 365 -9.06 -19.20 21.51
CA PHE A 365 -8.76 -17.78 21.67
C PHE A 365 -9.96 -16.91 21.27
N ASP A 366 -10.00 -15.70 21.84
CA ASP A 366 -11.12 -14.78 21.62
C ASP A 366 -11.20 -14.26 20.17
N ALA A 367 -12.39 -13.77 19.81
CA ALA A 367 -12.61 -13.17 18.50
C ALA A 367 -11.75 -11.91 18.29
N LYS A 368 -11.37 -11.21 19.38
CA LYS A 368 -10.50 -10.03 19.32
C LYS A 368 -9.14 -10.38 18.74
N PHE A 369 -8.49 -11.44 19.21
CA PHE A 369 -7.23 -11.94 18.66
C PHE A 369 -7.37 -12.29 17.18
N TRP A 370 -8.42 -13.04 16.81
CA TRP A 370 -8.63 -13.43 15.41
C TRP A 370 -8.97 -12.24 14.50
N GLY A 371 -9.62 -11.20 15.01
CA GLY A 371 -9.80 -9.95 14.28
C GLY A 371 -8.47 -9.27 13.94
N VAL A 372 -7.51 -9.26 14.87
CA VAL A 372 -6.15 -8.76 14.62
C VAL A 372 -5.42 -9.63 13.60
N VAL A 373 -5.52 -10.96 13.73
CA VAL A 373 -4.92 -11.91 12.76
C VAL A 373 -5.48 -11.71 11.37
N LEU A 374 -6.80 -11.60 11.21
CA LEU A 374 -7.44 -11.42 9.90
C LEU A 374 -7.15 -10.05 9.28
N MET A 375 -7.09 -8.99 10.09
CA MET A 375 -6.64 -7.67 9.64
C MET A 375 -5.20 -7.75 9.12
N GLY A 376 -4.27 -8.30 9.90
CA GLY A 376 -2.87 -8.46 9.48
C GLY A 376 -2.76 -9.32 8.22
N LEU A 377 -3.43 -10.47 8.19
CA LEU A 377 -3.50 -11.36 7.03
C LEU A 377 -4.00 -10.63 5.78
N SER A 378 -5.04 -9.80 5.90
CA SER A 378 -5.62 -9.08 4.77
C SER A 378 -4.63 -8.14 4.08
N VAL A 379 -3.63 -7.65 4.80
CA VAL A 379 -2.53 -6.84 4.26
C VAL A 379 -1.41 -7.73 3.71
N VAL A 380 -0.91 -8.68 4.49
CA VAL A 380 0.28 -9.47 4.11
C VAL A 380 0.01 -10.50 3.01
N ILE A 381 -1.25 -10.93 2.82
CA ILE A 381 -1.64 -11.88 1.78
C ILE A 381 -1.33 -11.37 0.36
N LEU A 382 -1.25 -10.04 0.19
CA LEU A 382 -0.81 -9.40 -1.04
C LEU A 382 0.58 -9.89 -1.45
N GLY A 383 1.50 -10.08 -0.51
CA GLY A 383 2.84 -10.62 -0.77
C GLY A 383 2.81 -12.02 -1.39
N GLY A 384 1.76 -12.81 -1.15
CA GLY A 384 1.58 -14.15 -1.71
C GLY A 384 1.16 -14.21 -3.18
N LEU A 385 0.74 -13.09 -3.78
CA LEU A 385 0.21 -13.05 -5.15
C LEU A 385 1.05 -13.75 -6.22
N PRO A 386 2.40 -13.64 -6.26
CA PRO A 386 3.22 -14.34 -7.24
C PRO A 386 3.03 -15.86 -7.24
N TRP A 387 2.68 -16.43 -6.10
CA TRP A 387 2.51 -17.88 -5.91
C TRP A 387 1.05 -18.32 -5.83
N LEU A 388 0.12 -17.38 -5.64
CA LEU A 388 -1.32 -17.66 -5.65
C LEU A 388 -1.92 -17.60 -7.06
N ASP A 389 -1.37 -16.78 -7.97
CA ASP A 389 -1.86 -16.65 -9.34
C ASP A 389 -1.28 -17.71 -10.29
N HIS A 390 -2.12 -18.69 -10.63
CA HIS A 390 -1.82 -19.79 -11.54
C HIS A 390 -2.32 -19.55 -12.97
N SER A 391 -2.70 -18.32 -13.34
CA SER A 391 -3.14 -18.00 -14.68
C SER A 391 -2.09 -18.35 -15.75
N GLN A 392 -2.51 -18.73 -16.97
CA GLN A 392 -1.56 -19.01 -18.04
C GLN A 392 -0.97 -17.73 -18.65
N VAL A 393 -1.65 -16.59 -18.48
CA VAL A 393 -1.26 -15.29 -19.05
C VAL A 393 -1.11 -14.25 -17.95
N LYS A 394 -0.24 -13.26 -18.15
CA LYS A 394 -0.02 -12.18 -17.16
C LYS A 394 -1.19 -11.21 -17.13
N SER A 395 -1.47 -10.57 -18.27
CA SER A 395 -2.46 -9.50 -18.38
C SER A 395 -3.91 -9.99 -18.38
N ILE A 396 -4.78 -9.28 -17.65
CA ILE A 396 -6.23 -9.49 -17.64
C ILE A 396 -6.88 -9.34 -19.04
N ARG A 397 -6.20 -8.69 -20.00
CA ARG A 397 -6.70 -8.54 -21.38
C ARG A 397 -6.93 -9.89 -22.08
N TYR A 398 -6.10 -10.88 -21.75
CA TYR A 398 -6.10 -12.20 -22.37
C TYR A 398 -6.70 -13.29 -21.48
N ARG A 399 -7.18 -12.92 -20.29
CA ARG A 399 -7.90 -13.82 -19.38
C ARG A 399 -9.37 -14.00 -19.83
N PRO A 400 -10.03 -15.09 -19.42
CA PRO A 400 -11.48 -15.25 -19.59
C PRO A 400 -12.25 -14.03 -19.06
N SER A 401 -13.30 -13.61 -19.77
CA SER A 401 -14.05 -12.39 -19.42
C SER A 401 -14.61 -12.43 -17.99
N TRP A 402 -14.96 -13.62 -17.47
CA TRP A 402 -15.49 -13.75 -16.12
C TRP A 402 -14.47 -13.47 -15.01
N HIS A 403 -13.15 -13.53 -15.29
CA HIS A 403 -12.13 -13.08 -14.34
C HIS A 403 -12.31 -11.59 -14.03
N LYS A 404 -12.72 -10.77 -15.02
CA LYS A 404 -12.97 -9.34 -14.79
C LYS A 404 -14.05 -9.12 -13.73
N TYR A 405 -15.10 -9.93 -13.72
CA TYR A 405 -16.16 -9.83 -12.71
C TYR A 405 -15.66 -10.17 -11.30
N ILE A 406 -14.70 -11.09 -11.16
CA ILE A 406 -14.06 -11.37 -9.86
C ILE A 406 -13.24 -10.18 -9.36
N TYR A 407 -12.47 -9.53 -10.24
CA TYR A 407 -11.72 -8.32 -9.89
C TYR A 407 -12.66 -7.15 -9.55
N ILE A 408 -13.76 -6.99 -10.30
CA ILE A 408 -14.78 -5.98 -10.00
C ILE A 408 -15.42 -6.25 -8.65
N LEU A 409 -15.82 -7.49 -8.38
CA LEU A 409 -16.41 -7.89 -7.10
C LEU A 409 -15.44 -7.64 -5.94
N PHE A 410 -14.16 -8.01 -6.10
CA PHE A 410 -13.10 -7.71 -5.14
C PHE A 410 -12.95 -6.20 -4.90
N GLY A 411 -12.89 -5.39 -5.96
CA GLY A 411 -12.78 -3.94 -5.87
C GLY A 411 -13.98 -3.30 -5.17
N ILE A 412 -15.21 -3.73 -5.50
CA ILE A 412 -16.43 -3.28 -4.84
C ILE A 412 -16.39 -3.66 -3.35
N SER A 413 -16.04 -4.90 -3.01
CA SER A 413 -15.92 -5.31 -1.61
C SER A 413 -14.87 -4.51 -0.85
N PHE A 414 -13.72 -4.20 -1.45
CA PHE A 414 -12.70 -3.34 -0.85
C PHE A 414 -13.23 -1.92 -0.57
N LEU A 415 -13.94 -1.32 -1.53
CA LEU A 415 -14.54 0.01 -1.38
C LEU A 415 -15.68 0.03 -0.34
N VAL A 416 -16.51 -1.01 -0.30
CA VAL A 416 -17.59 -1.15 0.70
C VAL A 416 -16.99 -1.32 2.10
N LEU A 417 -15.95 -2.15 2.26
CA LEU A 417 -15.21 -2.26 3.51
C LEU A 417 -14.59 -0.91 3.91
N GLY A 418 -14.01 -0.17 2.96
CA GLY A 418 -13.47 1.16 3.19
C GLY A 418 -14.54 2.14 3.69
N TYR A 419 -15.69 2.20 3.02
CA TYR A 419 -16.80 3.06 3.41
C TYR A 419 -17.36 2.70 4.80
N LEU A 420 -17.66 1.41 5.03
CA LEU A 420 -18.26 0.96 6.29
C LEU A 420 -17.30 1.10 7.47
N GLY A 421 -15.99 1.05 7.24
CA GLY A 421 -15.02 1.23 8.31
C GLY A 421 -14.92 2.68 8.81
N VAL A 422 -15.34 3.66 8.02
CA VAL A 422 -15.50 5.06 8.45
C VAL A 422 -16.81 5.26 9.22
N LYS A 423 -17.80 4.36 9.08
CA LYS A 423 -19.12 4.50 9.70
C LYS A 423 -19.21 3.80 11.06
N PRO A 424 -20.05 4.30 11.99
CA PRO A 424 -20.31 3.62 13.25
C PRO A 424 -20.97 2.25 13.01
N PRO A 425 -20.85 1.30 13.96
CA PRO A 425 -21.67 0.09 13.98
C PRO A 425 -23.16 0.42 13.94
N GLY A 426 -23.97 -0.45 13.31
CA GLY A 426 -25.41 -0.26 13.22
C GLY A 426 -25.89 0.85 12.28
N VAL A 427 -25.01 1.46 11.46
CA VAL A 427 -25.37 2.59 10.57
C VAL A 427 -26.52 2.28 9.59
N TRP A 428 -26.73 1.00 9.26
CA TRP A 428 -27.83 0.55 8.39
C TRP A 428 -28.97 -0.14 9.15
N GLY A 429 -28.94 -0.12 10.49
CA GLY A 429 -29.97 -0.72 11.35
C GLY A 429 -30.10 -2.24 11.21
N SER A 430 -31.23 -2.76 11.69
CA SER A 430 -31.57 -4.19 11.65
C SER A 430 -32.54 -4.50 10.49
N LEU A 431 -32.41 -5.66 9.86
CA LEU A 431 -33.42 -6.17 8.93
C LEU A 431 -34.50 -6.95 9.72
N ARG A 432 -35.77 -6.53 9.60
CA ARG A 432 -36.91 -7.16 10.27
C ARG A 432 -38.00 -7.54 9.26
N VAL A 433 -38.66 -8.68 9.49
CA VAL A 433 -39.90 -9.08 8.81
C VAL A 433 -40.94 -9.36 9.88
N GLY A 434 -41.94 -8.48 9.99
CA GLY A 434 -42.83 -8.47 11.16
C GLY A 434 -42.05 -8.20 12.44
N GLU A 435 -42.30 -9.01 13.48
CA GLU A 435 -41.60 -8.91 14.77
C GLU A 435 -40.23 -9.62 14.77
N GLN A 436 -39.93 -10.43 13.75
CA GLN A 436 -38.70 -11.23 13.69
C GLN A 436 -37.52 -10.40 13.15
N ILE A 437 -36.41 -10.40 13.90
CA ILE A 437 -35.13 -9.81 13.46
C ILE A 437 -34.38 -10.87 12.64
N LEU A 438 -34.19 -10.62 11.35
CA LEU A 438 -33.39 -11.49 10.48
C LEU A 438 -31.90 -11.15 10.55
N LEU A 439 -31.56 -9.86 10.54
CA LEU A 439 -30.19 -9.38 10.70
C LEU A 439 -30.18 -8.28 11.76
N THR A 440 -29.34 -8.44 12.78
CA THR A 440 -29.23 -7.46 13.87
C THR A 440 -28.57 -6.17 13.41
N ASP A 441 -27.55 -6.27 12.54
CA ASP A 441 -26.85 -5.14 11.94
C ASP A 441 -26.52 -5.45 10.48
N ILE A 442 -27.22 -4.78 9.56
CA ILE A 442 -27.04 -4.99 8.10
C ILE A 442 -25.62 -4.61 7.67
N ALA A 443 -25.07 -3.51 8.21
CA ALA A 443 -23.72 -3.06 7.84
C ALA A 443 -22.67 -4.08 8.28
N GLN A 444 -22.79 -4.61 9.50
CA GLN A 444 -21.91 -5.67 10.01
C GLN A 444 -21.98 -6.92 9.13
N THR A 445 -23.17 -7.39 8.77
CA THR A 445 -23.32 -8.56 7.89
C THR A 445 -22.71 -8.30 6.51
N VAL A 446 -22.87 -7.10 5.95
CA VAL A 446 -22.26 -6.74 4.67
C VAL A 446 -20.73 -6.68 4.78
N SER A 447 -20.16 -6.14 5.87
CA SER A 447 -18.72 -6.20 6.13
C SER A 447 -18.21 -7.64 6.21
N GLN A 448 -18.95 -8.54 6.86
CA GLN A 448 -18.62 -9.97 6.96
C GLN A 448 -18.63 -10.67 5.59
N ILE A 449 -19.64 -10.41 4.76
CA ILE A 449 -19.70 -10.93 3.39
C ILE A 449 -18.53 -10.38 2.56
N CYS A 450 -18.25 -9.08 2.65
CA CYS A 450 -17.14 -8.47 1.94
C CYS A 450 -15.78 -8.99 2.43
N ALA A 451 -15.63 -9.32 3.71
CA ALA A 451 -14.42 -9.95 4.23
C ALA A 451 -14.20 -11.35 3.63
N PHE A 452 -15.25 -12.16 3.48
CA PHE A 452 -15.18 -13.43 2.77
C PHE A 452 -14.82 -13.26 1.28
N ILE A 453 -15.40 -12.27 0.60
CA ILE A 453 -15.06 -11.97 -0.80
C ILE A 453 -13.59 -11.54 -0.91
N TYR A 454 -13.13 -10.65 -0.02
CA TYR A 454 -11.76 -10.15 0.00
C TYR A 454 -10.76 -11.28 0.19
N LEU A 455 -10.91 -12.08 1.24
CA LEU A 455 -9.99 -13.20 1.51
C LEU A 455 -10.14 -14.31 0.47
N GLY A 456 -11.37 -14.59 0.04
CA GLY A 456 -11.68 -15.57 -1.00
C GLY A 456 -11.05 -15.23 -2.35
N PHE A 457 -10.93 -13.94 -2.71
CA PHE A 457 -10.23 -13.50 -3.91
C PHE A 457 -8.81 -14.08 -3.98
N PHE A 458 -8.04 -13.97 -2.89
CA PHE A 458 -6.67 -14.45 -2.80
C PHE A 458 -6.60 -15.96 -2.56
N LEU A 459 -7.34 -16.48 -1.58
CA LEU A 459 -7.26 -17.88 -1.17
C LEU A 459 -7.75 -18.82 -2.28
N LEU A 460 -8.74 -18.42 -3.07
CA LEU A 460 -9.24 -19.23 -4.19
C LEU A 460 -8.50 -18.95 -5.50
N MET A 461 -7.59 -17.96 -5.53
CA MET A 461 -6.82 -17.59 -6.72
C MET A 461 -6.10 -18.77 -7.38
N PRO A 462 -5.50 -19.74 -6.65
CA PRO A 462 -4.85 -20.90 -7.26
C PRO A 462 -5.74 -21.72 -8.21
N TRP A 463 -7.06 -21.64 -8.06
CA TRP A 463 -8.02 -22.34 -8.91
C TRP A 463 -8.70 -21.42 -9.90
N TRP A 464 -9.28 -20.29 -9.46
CA TRP A 464 -10.05 -19.46 -10.37
C TRP A 464 -9.16 -18.78 -11.41
N SER A 465 -7.94 -18.37 -11.04
CA SER A 465 -7.03 -17.67 -11.97
C SER A 465 -6.52 -18.55 -13.11
N GLY A 466 -6.45 -19.87 -12.88
CA GLY A 466 -6.06 -20.87 -13.88
C GLY A 466 -7.22 -21.48 -14.68
N ALA A 467 -8.47 -21.16 -14.32
CA ALA A 467 -9.66 -21.73 -14.94
C ALA A 467 -10.15 -20.93 -16.15
N GLY A 468 -10.77 -21.63 -17.11
CA GLY A 468 -11.41 -21.05 -18.30
C GLY A 468 -10.53 -21.10 -19.56
N LYS A 469 -11.05 -20.53 -20.65
CA LYS A 469 -10.35 -20.44 -21.95
C LYS A 469 -9.64 -19.10 -22.10
N PHE A 470 -8.31 -19.13 -22.13
CA PHE A 470 -7.47 -17.95 -22.34
C PHE A 470 -7.44 -17.56 -23.82
N LYS A 471 -7.32 -16.25 -24.06
CA LYS A 471 -7.09 -15.71 -25.39
C LYS A 471 -5.59 -15.83 -25.73
N PRO A 472 -5.23 -15.98 -27.01
CA PRO A 472 -3.83 -15.93 -27.41
C PRO A 472 -3.23 -14.56 -27.07
N VAL A 473 -2.03 -14.58 -26.50
CA VAL A 473 -1.23 -13.37 -26.28
C VAL A 473 -0.46 -13.07 -27.58
N PRO A 474 -0.46 -11.83 -28.09
CA PRO A 474 0.33 -11.46 -29.26
C PRO A 474 1.83 -11.72 -29.07
N ASP A 475 2.54 -11.95 -30.18
CA ASP A 475 4.00 -12.15 -30.17
C ASP A 475 4.80 -10.87 -29.89
N ARG A 476 4.20 -9.71 -30.16
CA ARG A 476 4.79 -8.37 -30.06
C ARG A 476 3.79 -7.46 -29.37
N VAL A 477 4.24 -6.38 -28.74
CA VAL A 477 3.33 -5.47 -28.04
C VAL A 477 2.33 -4.84 -29.02
N THR A 478 1.06 -4.74 -28.61
CA THR A 478 0.04 -4.07 -29.40
C THR A 478 0.22 -2.56 -29.20
N TYR A 479 0.60 -1.87 -30.27
CA TYR A 479 0.87 -0.44 -30.25
C TYR A 479 0.20 0.24 -31.44
N HIS A 480 -0.52 1.33 -31.15
CA HIS A 480 -1.03 2.24 -32.15
C HIS A 480 -0.33 3.58 -31.93
N PRO A 481 0.41 4.10 -32.92
CA PRO A 481 0.97 5.44 -32.85
C PRO A 481 -0.14 6.45 -32.58
N HIS A 482 0.14 7.41 -31.69
CA HIS A 482 -0.78 8.48 -31.33
C HIS A 482 -0.96 9.49 -32.46
#